data_AF-A0AAW2WT42-F1
#
_entry.id   AF-A0AAW2WT42-F1
#
_cell.length_a   1.000
_cell.length_b   1.000
_cell.length_c   1.000
_cell.angle_alpha   90.00
_cell.angle_beta   90.00
_cell.angle_gamma   90.00
#
_symmetry.space_group_name_H-M   'P 1'
#
loop_
_entity.id
_entity.type
_entity.pdbx_description
1 polymer ?
#
loop_
_entity_poly.entity_id
_entity_poly.type
_entity_poly.pdbx_seq_one_letter_code
_entity_poly.pdbx_strand_id
1 'polypeptide(L)'
;MTKKFFVGQSAIANSLLDLVHTDVCGPLNTPARGEFSYFITFTNDHSRYGYVYLMRYKSEAFGRFKECRLKSENQTVHKIKALRSDRGGEYLSGEFINYLKENGILSQWTPPGMSQLNEVAERRK
;
A
#
# COMPACT_ATOMS: atom_id res chain seq x y z
N MET A 1 24.81 19.37 10.06
CA MET A 1 23.98 18.20 10.44
C MET A 1 24.18 17.11 9.40
N THR A 2 24.94 16.09 9.74
CA THR A 2 25.22 14.94 8.87
C THR A 2 23.97 14.06 8.83
N LYS A 3 23.26 14.01 7.70
CA LYS A 3 22.23 12.98 7.48
C LYS A 3 22.97 11.64 7.48
N LYS A 4 22.78 10.85 8.54
CA LYS A 4 23.19 9.44 8.51
C LYS A 4 22.39 8.78 7.40
N PHE A 5 23.07 8.43 6.30
CA PHE A 5 22.53 7.52 5.31
C PHE A 5 22.36 6.17 6.00
N PHE A 6 21.13 5.79 6.31
CA PHE A 6 20.85 4.39 6.58
C PHE A 6 21.05 3.65 5.27
N VAL A 7 22.21 2.99 5.13
CA VAL A 7 22.42 1.93 4.15
C VAL A 7 21.66 0.70 4.66
N GLY A 8 20.34 0.78 4.60
CA GLY A 8 19.48 -0.38 4.60
C GLY A 8 18.87 -0.40 3.22
N GLN A 9 19.45 -1.16 2.28
CA GLN A 9 18.62 -1.68 1.20
C GLN A 9 17.42 -2.33 1.90
N SER A 10 16.21 -1.85 1.65
CA SER A 10 15.01 -2.58 2.03
C SER A 10 15.13 -3.92 1.33
N ALA A 11 15.54 -4.96 2.07
CA ALA A 11 15.69 -6.29 1.52
C ALA A 11 14.36 -6.66 0.85
N ILE A 12 14.44 -7.15 -0.38
CA ILE A 12 13.28 -7.61 -1.12
C ILE A 12 12.66 -8.77 -0.32
N ALA A 13 11.34 -8.77 -0.20
CA ALA A 13 10.62 -9.84 0.47
C ALA A 13 10.94 -11.20 -0.17
N ASN A 14 11.08 -12.24 0.65
CA ASN A 14 11.57 -13.55 0.20
C ASN A 14 10.50 -14.37 -0.55
N SER A 15 9.22 -14.06 -0.36
CA SER A 15 8.12 -14.79 -1.00
C SER A 15 6.95 -13.88 -1.37
N LEU A 16 6.03 -14.41 -2.17
CA LEU A 16 4.81 -13.69 -2.57
C LEU A 16 3.99 -13.30 -1.34
N LEU A 17 3.52 -12.06 -1.32
CA LEU A 17 2.64 -11.47 -0.29
C LEU A 17 3.24 -11.37 1.12
N ASP A 18 4.55 -11.63 1.29
CA ASP A 18 5.25 -11.33 2.54
C ASP A 18 5.17 -9.84 2.89
N LEU A 19 5.27 -8.97 1.87
CA LEU A 19 5.14 -7.53 2.00
C LEU A 19 4.40 -6.96 0.80
N VAL A 20 3.34 -6.19 1.06
CA VAL A 20 2.63 -5.41 0.06
C VAL A 20 2.84 -3.93 0.38
N HIS A 21 3.32 -3.19 -0.61
CA HIS A 21 3.42 -1.73 -0.55
C HIS A 21 2.13 -1.10 -1.08
N THR A 22 1.62 -0.08 -0.40
CA THR A 22 0.43 0.65 -0.81
C THR A 22 0.63 2.15 -0.79
N ASP A 23 -0.08 2.83 -1.68
CA ASP A 23 -0.05 4.29 -1.80
C ASP A 23 -1.29 4.85 -2.49
N VAL A 24 -1.77 5.99 -2.00
CA VAL A 24 -2.88 6.73 -2.61
C VAL A 24 -2.35 7.95 -3.35
N CYS A 25 -2.74 8.04 -4.61
CA CYS A 25 -2.38 9.13 -5.50
C CYS A 25 -3.59 10.01 -5.76
N GLY A 26 -3.39 11.32 -5.72
CA GLY A 26 -4.38 12.31 -6.12
C GLY A 26 -4.59 13.43 -5.08
N PRO A 27 -5.47 14.39 -5.40
CA PRO A 27 -6.38 14.38 -6.55
C PRO A 27 -5.64 14.52 -7.89
N LEU A 28 -6.11 13.81 -8.92
CA LEU A 28 -5.62 13.94 -10.29
C LEU A 28 -6.02 15.31 -10.86
N ASN A 29 -5.13 15.95 -11.61
CA ASN A 29 -5.41 17.25 -12.25
C ASN A 29 -6.62 17.20 -13.19
N THR A 30 -6.81 16.07 -13.85
CA THR A 30 -7.99 15.79 -14.67
C THR A 30 -8.59 14.48 -14.18
N PRO A 31 -9.83 14.48 -13.66
CA PRO A 31 -10.48 13.26 -13.23
C PRO A 31 -10.56 12.25 -14.37
N ALA A 32 -10.38 10.97 -14.05
CA ALA A 32 -10.63 9.90 -15.00
C ALA A 32 -12.14 9.78 -15.28
N ARG A 33 -12.50 9.07 -16.35
CA ARG A 33 -13.90 8.82 -16.74
C ARG A 33 -14.69 8.26 -15.56
N GLY A 34 -15.78 8.92 -15.18
CA GLY A 34 -16.60 8.54 -14.02
C GLY A 34 -16.24 9.26 -12.71
N GLU A 35 -15.54 10.38 -12.81
CA GLU A 35 -15.20 11.30 -11.70
C GLU A 35 -14.26 10.69 -10.65
N PHE A 36 -13.38 9.78 -11.10
CA PHE A 36 -12.33 9.24 -10.24
C PHE A 36 -11.16 10.20 -10.19
N SER A 37 -10.97 10.82 -9.03
CA SER A 37 -9.89 11.79 -8.79
C SER A 37 -8.72 11.17 -8.03
N TYR A 38 -8.83 9.94 -7.54
CA TYR A 38 -7.77 9.25 -6.82
C TYR A 38 -7.54 7.86 -7.40
N PHE A 39 -6.37 7.30 -7.14
CA PHE A 39 -6.15 5.87 -7.28
C PHE A 39 -5.27 5.35 -6.15
N ILE A 40 -5.44 4.07 -5.83
CA ILE A 40 -4.60 3.35 -4.87
C ILE A 40 -3.86 2.24 -5.58
N THR A 41 -2.59 2.08 -5.25
CA THR A 41 -1.76 1.00 -5.75
C THR A 41 -1.47 0.00 -4.64
N PHE A 42 -1.41 -1.29 -4.98
CA PHE A 42 -0.95 -2.34 -4.07
C PHE A 42 0.10 -3.17 -4.82
N THR A 43 1.35 -3.12 -4.37
CA THR A 43 2.47 -3.75 -5.05
C THR A 43 3.10 -4.81 -4.16
N ASN A 44 3.11 -6.05 -4.64
CA ASN A 44 3.85 -7.13 -4.00
C ASN A 44 5.35 -6.87 -4.11
N ASP A 45 6.05 -6.87 -2.97
CA ASP A 45 7.46 -6.51 -2.95
C ASP A 45 8.34 -7.55 -3.67
N HIS A 46 8.05 -8.86 -3.53
CA HIS A 46 8.84 -9.92 -4.16
C HIS A 46 8.74 -9.92 -5.70
N SER A 47 7.54 -10.05 -6.25
CA SER A 47 7.33 -10.21 -7.69
C SER A 47 7.22 -8.91 -8.46
N ARG A 48 7.06 -7.78 -7.75
CA ARG A 48 6.65 -6.51 -8.34
C ARG A 48 5.31 -6.59 -9.08
N TYR A 49 4.50 -7.64 -8.90
CA TYR A 49 3.13 -7.61 -9.41
C TYR A 49 2.29 -6.66 -8.55
N GLY A 50 1.33 -5.94 -9.13
CA GLY A 50 0.49 -5.04 -8.35
C GLY A 50 -0.85 -4.73 -8.98
N TYR A 51 -1.75 -4.26 -8.13
CA TYR A 51 -3.10 -3.83 -8.49
C TYR A 51 -3.20 -2.32 -8.44
N VAL A 52 -4.05 -1.76 -9.30
CA VAL A 52 -4.43 -0.34 -9.28
C VAL A 52 -5.95 -0.26 -9.22
N TYR A 53 -6.48 0.53 -8.29
CA TYR A 53 -7.91 0.78 -8.16
C TYR A 53 -8.20 2.28 -8.24
N LEU A 54 -9.12 2.66 -9.10
CA LEU A 54 -9.63 4.04 -9.17
C LEU A 54 -10.61 4.30 -8.02
N MET A 55 -10.56 5.51 -7.46
CA MET A 55 -11.37 5.95 -6.32
C MET A 55 -11.85 7.39 -6.52
N ARG A 56 -13.07 7.69 -6.06
CA ARG A 56 -13.59 9.07 -6.06
C ARG A 56 -13.14 9.80 -4.81
N TYR A 57 -13.03 9.07 -3.69
CA TYR A 57 -12.59 9.59 -2.40
C TYR A 57 -11.51 8.71 -1.78
N LYS A 58 -10.60 9.32 -0.99
CA LYS A 58 -9.58 8.56 -0.23
C LYS A 58 -10.19 7.57 0.78
N SER A 59 -11.40 7.84 1.26
CA SER A 59 -12.13 6.95 2.17
C SER A 59 -12.47 5.58 1.56
N GLU A 60 -12.43 5.44 0.23
CA GLU A 60 -12.62 4.16 -0.44
C GLU A 60 -11.41 3.21 -0.31
N ALA A 61 -10.24 3.71 0.14
CA ALA A 61 -8.98 2.95 0.19
C ALA A 61 -9.13 1.63 0.96
N PHE A 62 -9.85 1.65 2.08
CA PHE A 62 -10.05 0.45 2.88
C PHE A 62 -10.89 -0.62 2.15
N GLY A 63 -11.96 -0.20 1.45
CA GLY A 63 -12.74 -1.09 0.61
C GLY A 63 -11.90 -1.72 -0.51
N ARG A 64 -11.05 -0.91 -1.15
CA ARG A 64 -10.11 -1.38 -2.19
C ARG A 64 -9.06 -2.34 -1.64
N PHE A 65 -8.60 -2.15 -0.41
CA PHE A 65 -7.68 -3.08 0.23
C PHE A 65 -8.32 -4.46 0.45
N LYS A 66 -9.56 -4.53 0.95
CA LYS A 66 -10.30 -5.80 1.11
C LYS A 66 -10.42 -6.54 -0.24
N GLU A 67 -10.78 -5.82 -1.30
CA GLU A 67 -10.87 -6.36 -2.66
C GLU A 67 -9.52 -6.89 -3.16
N CYS A 68 -8.45 -6.11 -2.98
CA CYS A 68 -7.10 -6.48 -3.38
C CYS A 68 -6.61 -7.74 -2.67
N ARG A 69 -6.83 -7.83 -1.35
CA ARG A 69 -6.43 -8.98 -0.56
C ARG A 69 -7.12 -10.25 -1.07
N LEU A 70 -8.45 -10.24 -1.18
CA LEU A 70 -9.21 -11.40 -1.64
C LEU A 70 -8.70 -11.89 -3.00
N LYS A 71 -8.49 -10.97 -3.95
CA LYS A 71 -7.95 -11.30 -5.28
C LYS A 71 -6.54 -11.88 -5.21
N SER A 72 -5.64 -11.23 -4.47
CA SER A 72 -4.23 -11.62 -4.35
C SER A 72 -4.07 -13.00 -3.70
N GLU A 73 -4.80 -13.24 -2.62
CA GLU A 73 -4.73 -14.49 -1.87
C GLU A 73 -5.33 -15.65 -2.67
N ASN A 74 -6.46 -15.42 -3.36
CA ASN A 74 -7.08 -16.43 -4.24
C ASN A 74 -6.20 -16.82 -5.43
N GLN A 75 -5.44 -15.86 -6.00
CA GLN A 75 -4.59 -16.13 -7.17
C GLN A 75 -3.26 -16.81 -6.82
N THR A 76 -2.74 -16.59 -5.61
CA THR A 76 -1.38 -17.02 -5.26
C THR A 76 -1.34 -18.12 -4.21
N VAL A 77 -2.45 -18.46 -3.54
CA VAL A 77 -2.51 -19.37 -2.39
C VAL A 77 -1.70 -18.87 -1.17
N HIS A 78 -1.05 -17.71 -1.29
CA HIS A 78 -0.31 -17.05 -0.22
C HIS A 78 -1.22 -16.04 0.50
N LYS A 79 -0.90 -15.70 1.75
CA LYS A 79 -1.59 -14.67 2.52
C LYS A 79 -0.73 -13.42 2.64
N ILE A 80 -1.36 -12.25 2.69
CA ILE A 80 -0.64 -11.00 2.97
C ILE A 80 -0.14 -11.03 4.41
N LYS A 81 1.19 -10.94 4.62
CA LYS A 81 1.77 -10.94 5.97
C LYS A 81 1.97 -9.52 6.51
N ALA A 82 2.38 -8.59 5.66
CA ALA A 82 2.59 -7.20 6.05
C ALA A 82 2.08 -6.24 4.97
N LEU A 83 1.50 -5.14 5.42
CA LEU A 83 1.12 -4.00 4.59
C LEU A 83 2.00 -2.81 4.96
N ARG A 84 2.73 -2.25 3.99
CA ARG A 84 3.49 -1.02 4.15
C ARG A 84 2.80 0.13 3.45
N SER A 85 2.47 1.17 4.20
CA SER A 85 1.87 2.40 3.69
C SER A 85 2.60 3.62 4.23
N ASP A 86 2.29 4.78 3.66
CA ASP A 86 2.53 6.03 4.34
C ASP A 86 1.58 6.18 5.55
N ARG A 87 1.79 7.23 6.35
CA ARG A 87 0.89 7.58 7.47
C ARG A 87 -0.33 8.38 7.01
N GLY A 88 -0.83 8.13 5.80
CA GLY A 88 -2.06 8.73 5.27
C GLY A 88 -3.25 8.42 6.17
N GLY A 89 -4.13 9.40 6.38
CA GLY A 89 -5.28 9.28 7.27
C GLY A 89 -6.23 8.14 6.89
N GLU A 90 -6.27 7.78 5.61
CA GLU A 90 -7.03 6.65 5.07
C GLU A 90 -6.64 5.30 5.67
N TYR A 91 -5.36 5.13 6.06
CA TYR A 91 -4.83 3.90 6.62
C TYR A 91 -4.94 3.87 8.16
N LEU A 92 -5.07 5.03 8.79
CA LEU A 92 -5.05 5.19 10.25
C LEU A 92 -6.42 5.01 10.91
N SER A 93 -7.46 4.69 10.15
CA SER A 93 -8.78 4.47 10.71
C SER A 93 -8.79 3.23 11.62
N GLY A 94 -9.53 3.30 12.74
CA GLY A 94 -9.64 2.19 13.68
C GLY A 94 -10.19 0.93 13.03
N GLU A 95 -11.13 1.08 12.07
CA GLU A 95 -11.67 -0.05 11.30
C GLU A 95 -10.59 -0.76 10.48
N PHE A 96 -9.72 0.00 9.80
CA PHE A 96 -8.65 -0.57 8.99
C PHE A 96 -7.62 -1.27 9.89
N ILE A 97 -7.17 -0.61 10.96
CA ILE A 97 -6.20 -1.20 11.89
C ILE A 97 -6.74 -2.48 12.54
N ASN A 98 -8.00 -2.47 12.98
CA ASN A 98 -8.65 -3.65 13.56
C ASN A 98 -8.74 -4.79 12.53
N TYR A 99 -9.13 -4.48 11.30
CA TYR A 99 -9.18 -5.48 10.23
C TYR A 99 -7.81 -6.11 9.93
N LEU A 100 -6.74 -5.31 9.89
CA LEU A 100 -5.38 -5.84 9.71
C LEU A 100 -5.04 -6.79 10.86
N LYS A 101 -5.31 -6.38 12.10
CA LYS A 101 -5.06 -7.18 13.30
C LYS A 101 -5.84 -8.50 13.31
N GLU A 102 -7.14 -8.46 13.02
CA GLU A 102 -8.01 -9.64 12.95
C GLU A 102 -7.55 -10.65 11.91
N ASN A 103 -6.90 -10.18 10.85
CA ASN A 103 -6.40 -11.02 9.77
C ASN A 103 -4.92 -11.37 9.90
N GLY A 104 -4.28 -10.99 11.01
CA GLY A 104 -2.86 -11.27 11.27
C GLY A 104 -1.90 -10.52 10.35
N ILE A 105 -2.33 -9.40 9.76
CA ILE A 105 -1.53 -8.59 8.83
C ILE A 105 -0.78 -7.53 9.65
N LEU A 106 0.54 -7.54 9.56
CA LEU A 106 1.40 -6.56 10.22
C LEU A 106 1.34 -5.20 9.48
N SER A 107 0.91 -4.16 10.20
CA SER A 107 0.93 -2.79 9.67
C SER A 107 2.32 -2.17 9.79
N GLN A 108 2.92 -1.76 8.68
CA GLN A 108 4.21 -1.08 8.62
C GLN A 108 4.03 0.36 8.12
N TRP A 109 4.46 1.33 8.92
CA TRP A 109 4.30 2.75 8.60
C TRP A 109 5.65 3.36 8.23
N THR A 110 5.74 4.05 7.10
CA THR A 110 6.92 4.89 6.85
C THR A 110 6.90 6.12 7.77
N PRO A 111 8.05 6.56 8.30
CA PRO A 111 8.14 7.81 9.03
C PRO A 111 7.75 9.01 8.15
N PRO A 112 7.17 10.08 8.73
CA PRO A 112 6.89 11.31 7.99
C PRO A 112 8.15 11.85 7.31
N GLY A 113 8.02 12.28 6.05
CA GLY A 113 9.15 12.80 5.26
C GLY A 113 10.13 11.74 4.75
N MET A 114 9.85 10.45 4.96
CA MET A 114 10.65 9.32 4.44
C MET A 114 9.87 8.47 3.42
N SER A 115 9.30 9.12 2.40
CA SER A 115 8.65 8.44 1.27
C SER A 115 9.59 7.45 0.56
N GLN A 116 10.90 7.66 0.66
CA GLN A 116 11.94 6.76 0.15
C GLN A 116 11.81 5.32 0.68
N LEU A 117 11.29 5.12 1.90
CA LEU A 117 11.06 3.78 2.46
C LEU A 117 9.82 3.07 1.89
N ASN A 118 8.99 3.81 1.14
CA ASN A 118 7.89 3.30 0.32
C ASN A 118 8.19 3.42 -1.18
N GLU A 119 9.46 3.46 -1.58
CA GLU A 119 9.90 3.66 -2.97
C GLU A 119 9.22 2.74 -3.98
N VAL A 120 8.90 1.52 -3.57
CA VAL A 120 8.23 0.51 -4.41
C VAL A 120 6.84 0.98 -4.84
N ALA A 121 6.10 1.61 -3.95
CA ALA A 121 4.78 2.18 -4.24
C ALA A 121 4.93 3.49 -5.02
N GLU A 122 5.84 4.36 -4.56
CA GLU A 122 6.06 5.69 -5.14
C GLU A 122 6.50 5.63 -6.61
N ARG A 123 7.28 4.62 -7.02
CA ARG A 123 7.70 4.43 -8.42
C ARG A 123 6.55 4.01 -9.35
N ARG A 124 5.35 3.76 -8.84
CA ARG A 124 4.17 3.35 -9.62
C ARG A 124 3.07 4.42 -9.70
N LYS A 125 3.34 5.60 -9.15
CA LYS A 125 2.48 6.76 -9.30
C LYS A 125 2.56 7.35 -10.71
#